data_AF-A0A1Y4N3V9-F1
#
_entry.id   AF-A0A1Y4N3V9-F1
#
_cell.length_a   1.000
_cell.length_b   1.000
_cell.length_c   1.000
_cell.angle_alpha   90.00
_cell.angle_beta   90.00
_cell.angle_gamma   90.00
#
_symmetry.space_group_name_H-M   'P 1'
#
loop_
_entity.id
_entity.type
_entity.pdbx_description
1 polymer ?
#
loop_
_entity_poly.entity_id
_entity_poly.type
_entity_poly.pdbx_seq_one_letter_code
_entity_poly.pdbx_strand_id
1 'polypeptide(L)'
;METKVISSCGFSNYNKENQSKIVVLGGSFNPPTTAHLALMKAAVDAAGAQLGLFVPTPFWYVEKKLAKTGHKEETLPDELRIELLNSMCSGDKRLAVDSCELQRQKGERSFTYETLEKIQEKYPESQVLFLAGSDKLHIIPRWHRIKEFVERFGIMVAKRQGEMPETVISNHPFLSAHKDAFTVFTVPDWLDTISSSAFREKLRSYDLSAKGMVTKDVWELLKKNGKIPKVIDRFREEYDFLSNFYPSELDYKGLHFLNAEAAFQAQKCLTKEEKMQFINLPSNKSKRLGRQVQLRPDWEDVKAEIMEEIVRAKFLQNPDIAEKLLTTGEIPIIEGNTWGDTCWGVDTRTGKGNNLLGKILMKIREELKLQKKV
;
A
#
# COMPACT_ATOMS: atom_id res chain seq x y z
N MET A 1 -60.10 33.57 -39.27
CA MET A 1 -60.33 33.79 -37.83
C MET A 1 -59.02 33.58 -37.12
N GLU A 2 -58.53 34.65 -36.50
CA GLU A 2 -57.55 34.64 -35.40
C GLU A 2 -58.04 33.68 -34.29
N THR A 3 -57.18 33.04 -33.50
CA THR A 3 -56.48 33.69 -32.37
C THR A 3 -55.09 33.12 -32.08
N LYS A 4 -54.19 34.04 -31.71
CA LYS A 4 -52.81 33.93 -31.20
C LYS A 4 -52.89 34.21 -29.67
N VAL A 5 -52.10 33.60 -28.75
CA VAL A 5 -50.91 34.21 -28.09
C VAL A 5 -50.57 33.40 -26.80
N ILE A 6 -49.37 32.79 -26.64
CA ILE A 6 -48.08 33.17 -25.96
C ILE A 6 -47.95 32.79 -24.46
N SER A 7 -46.82 32.13 -24.11
CA SER A 7 -45.84 32.44 -23.02
C SER A 7 -45.22 31.14 -22.46
N SER A 8 -44.02 30.71 -22.88
CA SER A 8 -42.65 31.13 -22.45
C SER A 8 -42.26 30.78 -21.00
N CYS A 9 -41.62 29.63 -20.82
CA CYS A 9 -40.51 29.50 -19.88
C CYS A 9 -39.42 28.68 -20.56
N GLY A 10 -38.35 29.36 -20.95
CA GLY A 10 -37.18 28.73 -21.54
C GLY A 10 -36.32 28.10 -20.46
N PHE A 11 -36.04 26.81 -20.60
CA PHE A 11 -34.76 26.23 -20.26
C PHE A 11 -34.39 25.28 -21.39
N SER A 12 -33.18 25.48 -21.90
CA SER A 12 -32.61 24.72 -22.99
C SER A 12 -32.55 23.24 -22.63
N ASN A 13 -33.32 22.42 -23.33
CA ASN A 13 -33.00 21.02 -23.54
C ASN A 13 -31.76 20.96 -24.43
N TYR A 14 -30.58 21.27 -23.85
CA TYR A 14 -29.31 20.85 -24.44
C TYR A 14 -29.30 19.32 -24.44
N ASN A 15 -29.16 18.72 -25.62
CA ASN A 15 -29.06 17.27 -25.82
C ASN A 15 -27.93 16.69 -24.94
N LYS A 16 -28.27 16.16 -23.76
CA LYS A 16 -27.33 15.49 -22.85
C LYS A 16 -26.60 14.32 -23.51
N GLU A 17 -27.14 13.74 -24.60
CA GLU A 17 -26.57 12.58 -25.28
C GLU A 17 -25.28 12.87 -26.07
N ASN A 18 -25.01 14.12 -26.46
CA ASN A 18 -23.82 14.51 -27.22
C ASN A 18 -22.80 15.32 -26.41
N GLN A 19 -23.01 15.43 -25.10
CA GLN A 19 -22.15 16.23 -24.23
C GLN A 19 -20.90 15.45 -23.83
N SER A 20 -19.74 16.07 -24.04
CA SER A 20 -18.47 15.65 -23.47
C SER A 20 -18.56 15.39 -21.97
N LYS A 21 -18.09 14.24 -21.47
CA LYS A 21 -18.17 13.90 -20.02
C LYS A 21 -16.81 13.99 -19.35
N ILE A 22 -16.81 14.51 -18.12
CA ILE A 22 -15.63 14.60 -17.25
C ILE A 22 -15.94 13.92 -15.92
N VAL A 23 -15.10 12.98 -15.51
CA VAL A 23 -15.20 12.31 -14.20
C VAL A 23 -14.27 13.00 -13.22
N VAL A 24 -14.74 13.29 -12.01
CA VAL A 24 -13.96 13.97 -10.97
C VAL A 24 -13.86 13.10 -9.72
N LEU A 25 -12.64 12.80 -9.28
CA LEU A 25 -12.35 12.09 -8.02
C LEU A 25 -11.59 13.01 -7.06
N GLY A 26 -12.29 13.50 -6.04
CA GLY A 26 -11.68 14.25 -4.95
C GLY A 26 -11.09 13.33 -3.87
N GLY A 27 -9.94 13.69 -3.29
CA GLY A 27 -9.31 12.86 -2.25
C GLY A 27 -8.10 13.47 -1.56
N SER A 28 -7.64 12.83 -0.48
CA SER A 28 -6.39 13.23 0.18
C SER A 28 -5.16 12.76 -0.58
N PHE A 29 -5.22 11.60 -1.23
CA PHE A 29 -4.12 11.01 -2.00
C PHE A 29 -2.79 11.04 -1.23
N ASN A 30 -2.77 10.47 -0.02
CA ASN A 30 -1.65 10.53 0.90
C ASN A 30 -1.03 9.15 1.21
N PRO A 31 -0.36 8.48 0.27
CA PRO A 31 -0.20 8.80 -1.16
C PRO A 31 -1.39 8.29 -2.02
N PRO A 32 -1.49 8.64 -3.31
CA PRO A 32 -2.38 7.93 -4.21
C PRO A 32 -1.91 6.47 -4.40
N THR A 33 -2.84 5.57 -4.73
CA THR A 33 -2.62 4.11 -4.78
C THR A 33 -3.14 3.51 -6.09
N THR A 34 -2.77 2.28 -6.40
CA THR A 34 -3.28 1.56 -7.59
C THR A 34 -4.80 1.43 -7.60
N ALA A 35 -5.45 1.36 -6.43
CA ALA A 35 -6.90 1.40 -6.32
C ALA A 35 -7.50 2.72 -6.83
N HIS A 36 -6.89 3.87 -6.54
CA HIS A 36 -7.36 5.17 -7.05
C HIS A 36 -7.27 5.22 -8.59
N LEU A 37 -6.18 4.69 -9.17
CA LEU A 37 -6.01 4.62 -10.63
C LEU A 37 -7.05 3.71 -11.28
N ALA A 38 -7.22 2.49 -10.75
CA ALA A 38 -8.17 1.53 -11.28
C ALA A 38 -9.61 2.05 -11.17
N LEU A 39 -9.95 2.68 -10.04
CA LEU A 39 -11.26 3.28 -9.81
C LEU A 39 -11.56 4.38 -10.84
N MET A 40 -10.61 5.31 -11.05
CA MET A 40 -10.76 6.38 -12.03
C MET A 40 -10.89 5.84 -13.45
N LYS A 41 -10.05 4.87 -13.85
CA LYS A 41 -10.12 4.27 -15.20
C LYS A 41 -11.45 3.58 -15.45
N ALA A 42 -11.92 2.77 -14.49
CA ALA A 42 -13.21 2.11 -14.60
C ALA A 42 -14.37 3.11 -14.70
N ALA A 43 -14.31 4.22 -13.97
CA ALA A 43 -15.32 5.28 -14.06
C ALA A 43 -15.27 6.02 -15.41
N VAL A 44 -14.08 6.38 -15.89
CA VAL A 44 -13.90 7.02 -17.20
C VAL A 44 -14.43 6.12 -18.32
N ASP A 45 -14.11 4.83 -18.29
CA ASP A 45 -14.56 3.84 -19.27
C ASP A 45 -16.09 3.66 -19.19
N ALA A 46 -16.66 3.49 -17.99
CA ALA A 46 -18.10 3.30 -17.80
C ALA A 46 -18.93 4.53 -18.20
N ALA A 47 -18.40 5.73 -18.02
CA ALA A 47 -19.08 6.96 -18.43
C ALA A 47 -18.93 7.27 -19.94
N GLY A 48 -17.97 6.65 -20.63
CA GLY A 48 -17.50 7.13 -21.93
C GLY A 48 -16.90 8.53 -21.83
N ALA A 49 -16.24 8.84 -20.71
CA ALA A 49 -15.69 10.17 -20.45
C ALA A 49 -14.40 10.40 -21.23
N GLN A 50 -14.20 11.64 -21.67
CA GLN A 50 -12.97 12.05 -22.35
C GLN A 50 -11.84 12.39 -21.37
N LEU A 51 -12.20 12.70 -20.12
CA LEU A 51 -11.27 13.16 -19.10
C LEU A 51 -11.70 12.67 -17.71
N GLY A 52 -10.74 12.19 -16.94
CA GLY A 52 -10.82 11.89 -15.51
C GLY A 52 -9.87 12.81 -14.75
N LEU A 53 -10.39 13.54 -13.77
CA LEU A 53 -9.66 14.52 -12.97
C LEU A 53 -9.50 14.05 -11.54
N PHE A 54 -8.25 13.88 -11.10
CA PHE A 54 -7.93 13.76 -9.69
C PHE A 54 -7.84 15.16 -9.07
N VAL A 55 -8.58 15.40 -7.99
CA VAL A 55 -8.61 16.69 -7.29
C VAL A 55 -8.10 16.52 -5.85
N PRO A 56 -6.81 16.76 -5.58
CA PRO A 56 -6.27 16.64 -4.23
C PRO A 56 -6.82 17.72 -3.30
N THR A 57 -7.20 17.31 -2.10
CA THR A 57 -7.55 18.21 -0.98
C THR A 57 -6.27 18.90 -0.45
N PRO A 58 -6.36 20.11 0.14
CA PRO A 58 -5.18 20.87 0.58
C PRO A 58 -4.44 20.24 1.77
N PHE A 59 -3.14 20.55 1.93
CA PHE A 59 -2.27 20.02 2.99
C PHE A 59 -2.92 20.06 4.37
N TRP A 60 -3.45 21.24 4.76
CA TRP A 60 -4.01 21.46 6.09
C TRP A 60 -5.20 20.54 6.39
N TYR A 61 -5.96 20.14 5.37
CA TYR A 61 -7.08 19.22 5.52
C TYR A 61 -6.57 17.80 5.80
N VAL A 62 -5.56 17.37 5.03
CA VAL A 62 -4.91 16.07 5.19
C VAL A 62 -4.22 15.99 6.55
N GLU A 63 -3.46 17.02 6.92
CA GLU A 63 -2.78 17.14 8.21
C GLU A 63 -3.76 17.04 9.38
N LYS A 64 -4.87 17.80 9.35
CA LYS A 64 -5.92 17.74 10.37
C LYS A 64 -6.55 16.34 10.47
N LYS A 65 -6.74 15.66 9.34
CA LYS A 65 -7.29 14.31 9.30
C LYS A 65 -6.33 13.28 9.92
N LEU A 66 -5.05 13.35 9.58
CA LEU A 66 -4.02 12.43 10.08
C LEU A 66 -3.66 12.69 11.55
N ALA A 67 -3.75 13.94 12.01
CA ALA A 67 -3.56 14.27 13.43
C ALA A 67 -4.57 13.56 14.35
N LYS A 68 -5.81 13.32 13.88
CA LYS A 68 -6.81 12.57 14.65
C LYS A 68 -6.43 11.11 14.90
N THR A 69 -5.55 10.56 14.07
CA THR A 69 -5.04 9.19 14.21
C THR A 69 -3.60 9.16 14.71
N GLY A 70 -3.05 10.29 15.18
CA GLY A 70 -1.68 10.36 15.70
C GLY A 70 -0.58 10.21 14.64
N HIS A 71 -0.88 10.47 13.37
CA HIS A 71 0.05 10.26 12.24
C HIS A 71 0.31 11.53 11.43
N LYS A 72 0.33 12.69 12.11
CA LYS A 72 0.40 14.01 11.47
C LYS A 72 1.64 14.16 10.58
N GLU A 73 2.77 13.64 11.03
CA GLU A 73 4.08 13.62 10.39
C GLU A 73 4.12 12.84 9.05
N GLU A 74 3.13 11.97 8.81
CA GLU A 74 3.00 11.24 7.54
C GLU A 74 2.28 12.04 6.45
N THR A 75 1.91 13.29 6.73
CA THR A 75 1.27 14.16 5.74
C THR A 75 2.27 14.53 4.64
N LEU A 76 1.91 14.24 3.40
CA LEU A 76 2.69 14.59 2.23
C LEU A 76 2.37 16.03 1.80
N PRO A 77 3.39 16.83 1.44
CA PRO A 77 3.21 18.17 0.87
C PRO A 77 2.34 18.15 -0.39
N ASP A 78 1.70 19.28 -0.68
CA ASP A 78 0.79 19.44 -1.82
C ASP A 78 1.51 19.15 -3.14
N GLU A 79 2.71 19.69 -3.31
CA GLU A 79 3.55 19.55 -4.49
C GLU A 79 3.91 18.08 -4.74
N LEU A 80 4.27 17.36 -3.67
CA LEU A 80 4.59 15.94 -3.78
C LEU A 80 3.35 15.12 -4.16
N ARG A 81 2.18 15.40 -3.57
CA ARG A 81 0.95 14.67 -3.93
C ARG A 81 0.54 14.91 -5.38
N ILE A 82 0.73 16.13 -5.90
CA ILE A 82 0.54 16.43 -7.33
C ILE A 82 1.52 15.64 -8.19
N GLU A 83 2.81 15.61 -7.85
CA GLU A 83 3.83 14.87 -8.59
C GLU A 83 3.50 13.38 -8.66
N LEU A 84 3.10 12.79 -7.51
CA LEU A 84 2.68 11.39 -7.44
C LEU A 84 1.45 11.12 -8.33
N LEU A 85 0.42 11.97 -8.28
CA LEU A 85 -0.77 11.82 -9.13
C LEU A 85 -0.45 12.00 -10.62
N ASN A 86 0.37 12.97 -10.99
CA ASN A 86 0.80 13.18 -12.37
C ASN A 86 1.56 11.96 -12.91
N SER A 87 2.43 11.35 -12.09
CA SER A 87 3.13 10.11 -12.47
C SER A 87 2.15 8.97 -12.77
N MET A 88 1.06 8.84 -12.01
CA MET A 88 0.01 7.83 -12.25
C MET A 88 -0.81 8.10 -13.52
N CYS A 89 -1.00 9.37 -13.88
CA CYS A 89 -1.74 9.76 -15.06
C CYS A 89 -0.93 9.60 -16.35
N SER A 90 0.41 9.58 -16.28
CA SER A 90 1.31 9.60 -17.45
C SER A 90 1.03 8.52 -18.50
N GLY A 91 0.50 7.36 -18.10
CA GLY A 91 0.18 6.24 -18.98
C GLY A 91 -1.19 6.29 -19.67
N ASP A 92 -2.08 7.22 -19.32
CA ASP A 92 -3.42 7.36 -19.92
C ASP A 92 -3.74 8.84 -20.13
N LYS A 93 -3.79 9.28 -21.39
CA LYS A 93 -4.02 10.68 -21.78
C LYS A 93 -5.40 11.22 -21.37
N ARG A 94 -6.33 10.34 -20.99
CA ARG A 94 -7.64 10.72 -20.46
C ARG A 94 -7.58 11.05 -18.98
N LEU A 95 -6.44 10.94 -18.30
CA LEU A 95 -6.31 11.22 -16.88
C LEU A 95 -5.46 12.46 -16.64
N ALA A 96 -5.89 13.32 -15.72
CA ALA A 96 -5.14 14.50 -15.31
C ALA A 96 -5.39 14.87 -13.84
N VAL A 97 -4.63 15.84 -13.34
CA VAL A 97 -4.72 16.37 -11.98
C VAL A 97 -5.18 17.81 -12.05
N ASP A 98 -6.17 18.18 -11.23
CA ASP A 98 -6.60 19.58 -11.09
C ASP A 98 -6.37 20.06 -9.66
N SER A 99 -5.59 21.13 -9.50
CA SER A 99 -5.18 21.69 -8.22
C SER A 99 -6.12 22.77 -7.67
N CYS A 100 -7.33 22.93 -8.22
CA CYS A 100 -8.27 24.00 -7.84
C CYS A 100 -8.62 24.05 -6.33
N GLU A 101 -8.51 22.92 -5.62
CA GLU A 101 -8.74 22.85 -4.17
C GLU A 101 -7.54 23.29 -3.33
N LEU A 102 -6.32 23.25 -3.87
CA LEU A 102 -5.10 23.56 -3.11
C LEU A 102 -4.97 25.05 -2.78
N GLN A 103 -5.66 25.91 -3.53
CA GLN A 103 -5.70 27.36 -3.31
C GLN A 103 -6.64 27.80 -2.18
N ARG A 104 -7.40 26.88 -1.56
CA ARG A 104 -8.36 27.20 -0.49
C ARG A 104 -7.64 27.64 0.79
N GLN A 105 -8.15 28.69 1.44
CA GLN A 105 -7.56 29.16 2.69
C GLN A 105 -7.79 28.17 3.83
N LYS A 106 -6.86 28.16 4.79
CA LYS A 106 -6.92 27.27 5.95
C LYS A 106 -8.17 27.58 6.78
N GLY A 107 -9.01 26.55 6.98
CA GLY A 107 -10.25 26.68 7.76
C GLY A 107 -11.49 27.00 6.94
N GLU A 108 -11.34 27.29 5.64
CA GLU A 108 -12.48 27.33 4.72
C GLU A 108 -13.17 25.96 4.66
N ARG A 109 -14.50 25.98 4.55
CA ARG A 109 -15.25 24.75 4.32
C ARG A 109 -14.97 24.27 2.89
N SER A 110 -14.43 23.06 2.74
CA SER A 110 -14.33 22.41 1.43
C SER A 110 -15.55 21.53 1.20
N PHE A 111 -16.46 22.03 0.37
CA PHE A 111 -17.63 21.33 -0.09
C PHE A 111 -17.43 20.91 -1.55
N THR A 112 -17.87 19.69 -1.86
CA THR A 112 -17.72 19.09 -3.19
C THR A 112 -18.40 19.91 -4.27
N TYR A 113 -19.55 20.53 -3.97
CA TYR A 113 -20.31 21.33 -4.93
C TYR A 113 -19.44 22.48 -5.52
N GLU A 114 -18.80 23.27 -4.67
CA GLU A 114 -17.97 24.42 -5.07
C GLU A 114 -16.71 23.97 -5.81
N THR A 115 -16.18 22.79 -5.48
CA THR A 115 -15.09 22.19 -6.25
C THR A 115 -15.54 21.85 -7.67
N LEU A 116 -16.72 21.24 -7.83
CA LEU A 116 -17.25 20.92 -9.15
C LEU A 116 -17.65 22.17 -9.95
N GLU A 117 -18.10 23.25 -9.29
CA GLU A 117 -18.32 24.53 -9.97
C GLU A 117 -17.03 25.05 -10.61
N LYS A 118 -15.90 25.07 -9.90
CA LYS A 118 -14.60 25.47 -10.47
C LYS A 118 -14.16 24.59 -11.63
N ILE A 119 -14.49 23.30 -11.60
CA ILE A 119 -14.22 22.40 -12.73
C ILE A 119 -15.16 22.72 -13.89
N GLN A 120 -16.45 22.96 -13.64
CA GLN A 120 -17.42 23.34 -14.67
C GLN A 120 -17.03 24.65 -15.37
N GLU A 121 -16.47 25.63 -14.64
CA GLU A 121 -15.96 26.87 -15.23
C GLU A 121 -14.84 26.64 -16.26
N LYS A 122 -13.98 25.64 -16.02
CA LYS A 122 -12.91 25.24 -16.95
C LYS A 122 -13.42 24.44 -18.14
N TYR A 123 -14.56 23.77 -17.97
CA TYR A 123 -15.16 22.87 -18.96
C TYR A 123 -16.66 23.15 -19.12
N PRO A 124 -17.06 24.35 -19.59
CA PRO A 124 -18.45 24.82 -19.56
C PRO A 124 -19.41 23.93 -20.35
N GLU A 125 -18.93 23.37 -21.47
CA GLU A 125 -19.72 22.51 -22.35
C GLU A 125 -19.74 21.05 -21.93
N SER A 126 -19.07 20.66 -20.83
CA SER A 126 -18.98 19.26 -20.41
C SER A 126 -19.98 18.91 -19.30
N GLN A 127 -20.48 17.68 -19.31
CA GLN A 127 -21.19 17.09 -18.18
C GLN A 127 -20.16 16.64 -17.14
N VAL A 128 -20.17 17.26 -15.96
CA VAL A 128 -19.29 16.89 -14.85
C VAL A 128 -19.93 15.83 -13.97
N LEU A 129 -19.20 14.75 -13.71
CA LEU A 129 -19.62 13.57 -12.98
C LEU A 129 -18.72 13.37 -11.75
N PHE A 130 -19.28 13.42 -10.55
CA PHE A 130 -18.53 13.17 -9.32
C PHE A 130 -18.44 11.68 -9.00
N LEU A 131 -17.23 11.17 -8.82
CA LEU A 131 -16.99 9.78 -8.48
C LEU A 131 -17.04 9.55 -6.96
N ALA A 132 -18.00 8.75 -6.53
CA ALA A 132 -18.21 8.35 -5.14
C ALA A 132 -18.22 6.82 -5.00
N GLY A 133 -17.83 6.32 -3.83
CA GLY A 133 -18.11 4.94 -3.43
C GLY A 133 -19.59 4.78 -3.04
N SER A 134 -20.11 3.58 -3.23
CA SER A 134 -21.44 3.14 -2.76
C SER A 134 -21.65 3.40 -1.25
N ASP A 135 -20.59 3.30 -0.45
CA ASP A 135 -20.59 3.59 0.98
C ASP A 135 -21.08 4.99 1.30
N LYS A 136 -20.98 5.96 0.37
CA LYS A 136 -21.43 7.34 0.59
C LYS A 136 -22.91 7.57 0.26
N LEU A 137 -23.63 6.62 -0.34
CA LEU A 137 -25.02 6.82 -0.75
C LEU A 137 -25.93 7.29 0.39
N HIS A 138 -25.73 6.77 1.60
CA HIS A 138 -26.53 7.14 2.77
C HIS A 138 -26.27 8.56 3.30
N ILE A 139 -25.12 9.17 2.96
CA ILE A 139 -24.78 10.55 3.37
C ILE A 139 -24.99 11.58 2.26
N ILE A 140 -25.05 11.18 0.99
CA ILE A 140 -25.25 12.08 -0.15
C ILE A 140 -26.46 13.01 0.02
N PRO A 141 -27.64 12.55 0.48
CA PRO A 141 -28.80 13.42 0.70
C PRO A 141 -28.58 14.55 1.73
N ARG A 142 -27.49 14.49 2.51
CA ARG A 142 -27.11 15.49 3.52
C ARG A 142 -26.00 16.42 3.04
N TRP A 143 -25.54 16.28 1.79
CA TRP A 143 -24.49 17.15 1.25
C TRP A 143 -24.97 18.60 1.13
N HIS A 144 -24.02 19.51 1.28
CA HIS A 144 -24.26 20.93 1.04
C HIS A 144 -24.75 21.14 -0.40
N ARG A 145 -25.86 21.86 -0.55
CA ARG A 145 -26.48 22.17 -1.86
C ARG A 145 -26.78 20.95 -2.73
N ILE A 146 -27.18 19.84 -2.11
CA ILE A 146 -27.41 18.58 -2.83
C ILE A 146 -28.48 18.68 -3.92
N LYS A 147 -29.51 19.54 -3.76
CA LYS A 147 -30.53 19.73 -4.80
C LYS A 147 -29.91 20.34 -6.06
N GLU A 148 -29.19 21.45 -5.90
CA GLU A 148 -28.48 22.10 -7.00
C GLU A 148 -27.37 21.22 -7.57
N PHE A 149 -26.75 20.39 -6.71
CA PHE A 149 -25.74 19.42 -7.12
C PHE A 149 -26.31 18.45 -8.15
N VAL A 150 -27.42 17.76 -7.85
CA VAL A 150 -27.95 16.71 -8.74
C VAL A 150 -28.65 17.27 -9.99
N GLU A 151 -29.03 18.55 -9.97
CA GLU A 151 -29.52 19.26 -11.15
C GLU A 151 -28.39 19.58 -12.14
N ARG A 152 -27.19 19.91 -11.64
CA ARG A 152 -26.05 20.37 -12.45
C ARG A 152 -25.02 19.30 -12.75
N PHE A 153 -24.83 18.35 -11.84
CA PHE A 153 -23.77 17.36 -11.89
C PHE A 153 -24.33 15.94 -11.78
N GLY A 154 -23.65 14.99 -12.40
CA GLY A 154 -23.92 13.56 -12.16
C GLY A 154 -23.09 13.01 -11.00
N ILE A 155 -23.51 11.87 -10.48
CA ILE A 155 -22.80 11.10 -9.46
C ILE A 155 -22.55 9.70 -10.01
N MET A 156 -21.28 9.33 -10.17
CA MET A 156 -20.89 7.97 -10.44
C MET A 156 -20.69 7.21 -9.13
N VAL A 157 -21.36 6.08 -9.00
CA VAL A 157 -21.33 5.24 -7.80
C VAL A 157 -20.61 3.95 -8.14
N ALA A 158 -19.43 3.77 -7.56
CA ALA A 158 -18.68 2.53 -7.67
C ALA A 158 -19.36 1.45 -6.81
N LYS A 159 -19.86 0.41 -7.48
CA LYS A 159 -20.49 -0.78 -6.90
C LYS A 159 -19.45 -1.87 -6.72
N ARG A 160 -19.33 -2.39 -5.49
CA ARG A 160 -18.51 -3.55 -5.18
C ARG A 160 -19.35 -4.82 -5.17
N GLN A 161 -18.68 -5.98 -5.20
CA GLN A 161 -19.35 -7.27 -5.09
C GLN A 161 -20.13 -7.39 -3.79
N GLY A 162 -21.37 -7.89 -3.87
CA GLY A 162 -22.27 -8.05 -2.73
C GLY A 162 -23.04 -6.78 -2.33
N GLU A 163 -22.69 -5.62 -2.87
CA GLU A 163 -23.43 -4.38 -2.63
C GLU A 163 -24.61 -4.22 -3.60
N MET A 164 -25.69 -3.59 -3.14
CA MET A 164 -26.89 -3.30 -3.93
C MET A 164 -27.21 -1.79 -3.92
N PRO A 165 -26.31 -0.93 -4.46
CA PRO A 165 -26.52 0.51 -4.48
C PRO A 165 -27.79 0.91 -5.23
N GLU A 166 -28.20 0.17 -6.25
CA GLU A 166 -29.45 0.42 -7.00
C GLU A 166 -30.68 0.29 -6.10
N THR A 167 -30.68 -0.68 -5.17
CA THR A 167 -31.74 -0.85 -4.17
C THR A 167 -31.75 0.30 -3.18
N VAL A 168 -30.57 0.76 -2.73
CA VAL A 168 -30.46 1.92 -1.83
C VAL A 168 -31.00 3.19 -2.50
N ILE A 169 -30.66 3.42 -3.76
CA ILE A 169 -31.16 4.56 -4.55
C ILE A 169 -32.68 4.48 -4.68
N SER A 170 -33.22 3.30 -5.01
CA SER A 170 -34.66 3.11 -5.23
C SER A 170 -35.49 3.31 -3.95
N ASN A 171 -34.95 2.88 -2.80
CA ASN A 171 -35.66 2.92 -1.51
C ASN A 171 -35.56 4.27 -0.79
N HIS A 172 -34.57 5.12 -1.12
CA HIS A 172 -34.41 6.42 -0.47
C HIS A 172 -35.20 7.50 -1.21
N PRO A 173 -36.15 8.23 -0.56
CA PRO A 173 -37.04 9.17 -1.25
C PRO A 173 -36.31 10.21 -2.11
N PHE A 174 -35.25 10.82 -1.57
CA PHE A 174 -34.46 11.81 -2.31
C PHE A 174 -33.66 11.22 -3.47
N LEU A 175 -33.06 10.03 -3.30
CA LEU A 175 -32.20 9.44 -4.33
C LEU A 175 -33.06 8.92 -5.49
N SER A 176 -34.18 8.27 -5.17
CA SER A 176 -35.15 7.77 -6.13
C SER A 176 -35.75 8.90 -6.98
N ALA A 177 -36.07 10.04 -6.35
CA ALA A 177 -36.58 11.23 -7.05
C ALA A 177 -35.56 11.85 -8.03
N HIS A 178 -34.27 11.61 -7.83
CA HIS A 178 -33.19 12.14 -8.67
C HIS A 178 -32.35 11.02 -9.30
N LYS A 179 -32.96 9.84 -9.54
CA LYS A 179 -32.24 8.64 -10.00
C LYS A 179 -31.39 8.87 -11.25
N ASP A 180 -31.81 9.76 -12.14
CA ASP A 180 -31.13 10.06 -13.42
C ASP A 180 -29.81 10.81 -13.21
N ALA A 181 -29.57 11.37 -12.03
CA ALA A 181 -28.28 11.93 -11.65
C ALA A 181 -27.26 10.86 -11.24
N PHE A 182 -27.69 9.60 -10.99
CA PHE A 182 -26.82 8.54 -10.51
C PHE A 182 -26.49 7.54 -11.62
N THR A 183 -25.21 7.26 -11.81
CA THR A 183 -24.72 6.18 -12.68
C THR A 183 -23.96 5.17 -11.84
N VAL A 184 -24.47 3.95 -11.77
CA VAL A 184 -23.82 2.86 -11.04
C VAL A 184 -22.94 2.05 -11.99
N PHE A 185 -21.71 1.74 -11.58
CA PHE A 185 -20.80 0.90 -12.36
C PHE A 185 -20.04 -0.06 -11.44
N THR A 186 -19.64 -1.21 -11.96
CA THR A 186 -18.96 -2.25 -11.17
C THR A 186 -17.45 -2.02 -11.16
N VAL A 187 -16.83 -2.21 -10.01
CA VAL A 187 -15.36 -2.19 -9.86
C VAL A 187 -14.82 -3.57 -9.48
N PRO A 188 -13.57 -3.90 -9.84
CA PRO A 188 -12.94 -5.15 -9.41
C PRO A 188 -12.86 -5.32 -7.87
N ASP A 189 -13.04 -6.55 -7.40
CA ASP A 189 -13.13 -6.89 -5.96
C ASP A 189 -11.87 -6.53 -5.17
N TRP A 190 -10.70 -6.55 -5.81
CA TRP A 190 -9.43 -6.29 -5.13
C TRP A 190 -9.23 -4.82 -4.72
N LEU A 191 -10.00 -3.86 -5.27
CA LEU A 191 -9.79 -2.43 -4.98
C LEU A 191 -9.88 -2.10 -3.49
N ASP A 192 -10.71 -2.83 -2.74
CA ASP A 192 -10.93 -2.55 -1.31
C ASP A 192 -9.79 -3.02 -0.41
N THR A 193 -8.93 -3.90 -0.94
CA THR A 193 -7.75 -4.36 -0.22
C THR A 193 -6.64 -3.31 -0.19
N ILE A 194 -6.75 -2.24 -0.99
CA ILE A 194 -5.70 -1.23 -1.16
C ILE A 194 -6.24 0.15 -0.80
N SER A 195 -5.79 0.69 0.33
CA SER A 195 -6.04 2.08 0.75
C SER A 195 -4.74 2.80 1.09
N SER A 196 -4.75 4.14 1.03
CA SER A 196 -3.59 4.93 1.46
C SER A 196 -3.24 4.70 2.93
N SER A 197 -4.23 4.47 3.80
CA SER A 197 -3.99 4.20 5.22
C SER A 197 -3.34 2.83 5.43
N ALA A 198 -3.83 1.79 4.75
CA ALA A 198 -3.21 0.46 4.79
C ALA A 198 -1.79 0.47 4.21
N PHE A 199 -1.53 1.28 3.18
CA PHE A 199 -0.17 1.48 2.66
C PHE A 199 0.76 2.06 3.72
N ARG A 200 0.35 3.15 4.40
CA ARG A 200 1.17 3.76 5.46
C ARG A 200 1.38 2.83 6.65
N GLU A 201 0.35 2.05 7.01
CA GLU A 201 0.47 1.02 8.04
C GLU A 201 1.51 -0.04 7.69
N LYS A 202 1.49 -0.55 6.46
CA LYS A 202 2.50 -1.50 5.98
C LYS A 202 3.91 -0.89 5.95
N LEU A 203 4.05 0.40 5.64
CA LEU A 203 5.35 1.07 5.76
C LEU A 203 5.83 1.11 7.22
N ARG A 204 4.95 1.43 8.18
CA ARG A 204 5.31 1.44 9.61
C ARG A 204 5.74 0.07 10.12
N SER A 205 5.10 -0.99 9.62
CA SER A 205 5.45 -2.37 9.98
C SER A 205 6.56 -2.98 9.10
N TYR A 206 7.16 -2.19 8.20
CA TYR A 206 8.19 -2.64 7.26
C TYR A 206 7.76 -3.81 6.36
N ASP A 207 6.47 -3.90 6.06
CA ASP A 207 5.89 -4.94 5.21
C ASP A 207 6.19 -4.64 3.74
N LEU A 208 6.97 -5.53 3.12
CA LEU A 208 7.45 -5.40 1.74
C LEU A 208 6.31 -5.42 0.70
N SER A 209 5.12 -5.90 1.05
CA SER A 209 3.95 -5.88 0.16
C SER A 209 3.41 -4.47 -0.09
N ALA A 210 3.79 -3.46 0.72
CA ALA A 210 3.44 -2.06 0.48
C ALA A 210 3.81 -1.60 -0.93
N LYS A 211 4.93 -2.11 -1.48
CA LYS A 211 5.41 -1.78 -2.82
C LYS A 211 4.39 -2.08 -3.92
N GLY A 212 3.57 -3.12 -3.76
CA GLY A 212 2.54 -3.50 -4.73
C GLY A 212 1.26 -2.66 -4.67
N MET A 213 1.11 -1.79 -3.67
CA MET A 213 -0.10 -0.98 -3.46
C MET A 213 -0.08 0.35 -4.23
N VAL A 214 1.07 0.72 -4.78
CA VAL A 214 1.29 1.95 -5.55
C VAL A 214 1.92 1.61 -6.90
N THR A 215 1.87 2.52 -7.86
CA THR A 215 2.59 2.31 -9.13
C THR A 215 4.10 2.38 -8.89
N LYS A 216 4.88 1.82 -9.83
CA LYS A 216 6.35 1.86 -9.76
C LYS A 216 6.86 3.30 -9.62
N ASP A 217 6.32 4.23 -10.39
CA ASP A 217 6.79 5.62 -10.39
C ASP A 217 6.44 6.34 -9.08
N VAL A 218 5.25 6.09 -8.52
CA VAL A 218 4.87 6.59 -7.18
C VAL A 218 5.82 6.04 -6.12
N TRP A 219 6.17 4.75 -6.16
CA TRP A 219 7.12 4.16 -5.22
C TRP A 219 8.50 4.84 -5.30
N GLU A 220 9.05 5.01 -6.50
CA GLU A 220 10.37 5.63 -6.68
C GLU A 220 10.37 7.10 -6.28
N LEU A 221 9.29 7.85 -6.55
CA LEU A 221 9.14 9.23 -6.10
C LEU A 221 9.05 9.33 -4.57
N LEU A 222 8.27 8.47 -3.91
CA LEU A 222 8.22 8.40 -2.45
C LEU A 222 9.60 8.07 -1.87
N LYS A 223 10.33 7.12 -2.48
CA LYS A 223 11.67 6.72 -2.05
C LYS A 223 12.66 7.88 -2.19
N LYS A 224 12.68 8.56 -3.34
CA LYS A 224 13.51 9.75 -3.61
C LYS A 224 13.26 10.87 -2.61
N ASN A 225 12.00 11.03 -2.18
CA ASN A 225 11.59 12.03 -1.19
C ASN A 225 11.69 11.56 0.27
N GLY A 226 12.38 10.43 0.53
CA GLY A 226 12.60 9.92 1.90
C GLY A 226 11.33 9.46 2.62
N LYS A 227 10.26 9.13 1.88
CA LYS A 227 8.96 8.68 2.42
C LYS A 227 8.82 7.17 2.51
N ILE A 228 9.81 6.43 2.01
CA ILE A 228 9.91 4.97 2.19
C ILE A 228 10.96 4.70 3.28
N PRO A 229 10.62 3.98 4.36
CA PRO A 229 11.57 3.64 5.40
C PRO A 229 12.70 2.76 4.85
N LYS A 230 13.91 2.98 5.35
CA LYS A 230 15.06 2.14 5.03
C LYS A 230 14.90 0.78 5.73
N VAL A 231 15.16 -0.29 5.00
CA VAL A 231 15.14 -1.68 5.49
C VAL A 231 16.30 -2.44 4.86
N ILE A 232 16.87 -3.39 5.59
CA ILE A 232 17.79 -4.39 5.02
C ILE A 232 16.91 -5.56 4.61
N ASP A 233 16.60 -5.67 3.33
CA ASP A 233 15.69 -6.71 2.80
C ASP A 233 16.43 -7.78 1.96
N ARG A 234 17.76 -7.76 1.94
CA ARG A 234 18.57 -8.70 1.17
C ARG A 234 19.94 -8.92 1.81
N PHE A 235 20.27 -10.18 2.09
CA PHE A 235 21.57 -10.56 2.68
C PHE A 235 22.58 -10.87 1.58
N ARG A 236 23.09 -9.82 0.95
CA ARG A 236 24.14 -9.86 -0.07
C ARG A 236 25.06 -8.66 0.09
N GLU A 237 26.22 -8.72 -0.57
CA GLU A 237 27.19 -7.62 -0.57
C GLU A 237 27.56 -7.23 0.86
N GLU A 238 27.37 -5.98 1.26
CA GLU A 238 27.70 -5.51 2.61
C GLU A 238 26.90 -6.21 3.74
N TYR A 239 25.79 -6.88 3.41
CA TYR A 239 24.91 -7.57 4.36
C TYR A 239 24.98 -9.10 4.25
N ASP A 240 25.93 -9.66 3.51
CA ASP A 240 26.09 -11.11 3.36
C ASP A 240 26.28 -11.84 4.72
N PHE A 241 26.95 -11.19 5.66
CA PHE A 241 27.23 -11.66 7.01
C PHE A 241 25.97 -11.96 7.85
N LEU A 242 24.81 -11.40 7.48
CA LEU A 242 23.53 -11.70 8.12
C LEU A 242 22.99 -13.10 7.76
N SER A 243 23.43 -13.69 6.65
CA SER A 243 22.98 -15.00 6.19
C SER A 243 23.57 -16.15 7.00
N ASN A 244 22.79 -17.20 7.23
CA ASN A 244 23.30 -18.47 7.78
C ASN A 244 24.31 -19.17 6.86
N PHE A 245 24.34 -18.79 5.59
CA PHE A 245 25.27 -19.33 4.59
C PHE A 245 26.65 -18.66 4.64
N TYR A 246 26.76 -17.53 5.34
CA TYR A 246 28.02 -16.81 5.49
C TYR A 246 29.04 -17.68 6.23
N PRO A 247 30.28 -17.83 5.69
CA PRO A 247 31.35 -18.54 6.37
C PRO A 247 31.69 -17.85 7.69
N SER A 248 31.29 -18.49 8.79
CA SER A 248 31.48 -18.00 10.15
C SER A 248 31.57 -19.21 11.05
N GLU A 249 32.77 -19.49 11.53
CA GLU A 249 33.03 -20.66 12.35
C GLU A 249 32.34 -20.50 13.70
N LEU A 250 31.76 -21.58 14.21
CA LEU A 250 31.15 -21.59 15.54
C LEU A 250 31.21 -22.98 16.17
N ASP A 251 31.35 -22.99 17.50
CA ASP A 251 31.12 -24.16 18.33
C ASP A 251 29.68 -24.16 18.85
N TYR A 252 29.00 -25.29 18.66
CA TYR A 252 27.63 -25.46 19.14
C TYR A 252 27.37 -26.91 19.55
N LYS A 253 26.90 -27.09 20.80
CA LYS A 253 26.64 -28.41 21.43
C LYS A 253 27.84 -29.39 21.32
N GLY A 254 29.05 -28.85 21.51
CA GLY A 254 30.30 -29.63 21.53
C GLY A 254 30.82 -30.05 20.15
N LEU A 255 30.30 -29.46 19.07
CA LEU A 255 30.76 -29.67 17.70
C LEU A 255 31.13 -28.32 17.07
N HIS A 256 32.20 -28.32 16.28
CA HIS A 256 32.68 -27.16 15.53
C HIS A 256 32.12 -27.16 14.11
N PHE A 257 31.62 -26.03 13.62
CA PHE A 257 31.00 -25.90 12.29
C PHE A 257 31.55 -24.70 11.52
N LEU A 258 31.72 -24.84 10.20
CA LEU A 258 32.20 -23.77 9.33
C LEU A 258 31.18 -22.64 9.07
N ASN A 259 29.91 -22.85 9.40
CA ASN A 259 28.81 -21.91 9.18
C ASN A 259 27.55 -22.30 9.97
N ALA A 260 26.68 -21.33 10.23
CA ALA A 260 25.42 -21.52 10.93
C ALA A 260 24.47 -22.51 10.21
N GLU A 261 24.45 -22.52 8.87
CA GLU A 261 23.63 -23.48 8.11
C GLU A 261 24.04 -24.92 8.40
N ALA A 262 25.34 -25.22 8.48
CA ALA A 262 25.85 -26.55 8.84
C ALA A 262 25.42 -26.97 10.25
N ALA A 263 25.59 -26.07 11.23
CA ALA A 263 25.15 -26.32 12.60
C ALA A 263 23.63 -26.59 12.66
N PHE A 264 22.82 -25.82 11.91
CA PHE A 264 21.37 -25.95 11.91
C PHE A 264 20.90 -27.25 11.26
N GLN A 265 21.47 -27.60 10.11
CA GLN A 265 21.13 -28.85 9.43
C GLN A 265 21.55 -30.08 10.23
N ALA A 266 22.66 -30.01 10.98
CA ALA A 266 23.08 -31.10 11.86
C ALA A 266 22.03 -31.41 12.95
N GLN A 267 21.38 -30.38 13.51
CA GLN A 267 20.41 -30.59 14.60
C GLN A 267 19.08 -31.21 14.20
N LYS A 268 18.88 -31.46 12.91
CA LYS A 268 17.81 -32.33 12.43
C LYS A 268 18.02 -33.78 12.82
N CYS A 269 19.28 -34.20 12.92
CA CYS A 269 19.66 -35.57 13.21
C CYS A 269 19.58 -35.88 14.72
N LEU A 270 19.41 -37.16 15.06
CA LEU A 270 19.31 -37.61 16.44
C LEU A 270 20.69 -37.98 17.01
N THR A 271 21.51 -38.68 16.23
CA THR A 271 22.78 -39.24 16.72
C THR A 271 23.95 -38.28 16.53
N LYS A 272 25.01 -38.46 17.32
CA LYS A 272 26.22 -37.63 17.21
C LYS A 272 26.96 -37.91 15.91
N GLU A 273 26.96 -39.17 15.47
CA GLU A 273 27.61 -39.66 14.27
C GLU A 273 27.02 -39.00 13.02
N GLU A 274 25.69 -38.88 12.94
CA GLU A 274 25.01 -38.15 11.86
C GLU A 274 25.34 -36.65 11.89
N LYS A 275 25.40 -36.03 13.07
CA LYS A 275 25.74 -34.61 13.22
C LYS A 275 27.18 -34.31 12.76
N MET A 276 28.11 -35.23 13.03
CA MET A 276 29.51 -35.10 12.62
C MET A 276 29.69 -35.03 11.10
N GLN A 277 28.72 -35.49 10.30
CA GLN A 277 28.78 -35.36 8.84
C GLN A 277 28.73 -33.90 8.36
N PHE A 278 28.29 -32.96 9.20
CA PHE A 278 28.10 -31.55 8.84
C PHE A 278 29.28 -30.63 9.19
N ILE A 279 30.18 -31.04 10.09
CA ILE A 279 31.19 -30.15 10.71
C ILE A 279 32.12 -29.47 9.69
N ASN A 280 32.47 -30.17 8.61
CA ASN A 280 33.37 -29.67 7.55
C ASN A 280 32.63 -29.28 6.26
N LEU A 281 31.29 -29.17 6.29
CA LEU A 281 30.51 -28.90 5.09
C LEU A 281 30.30 -27.40 4.84
N PRO A 282 30.53 -26.93 3.60
CA PRO A 282 30.07 -25.61 3.19
C PRO A 282 28.53 -25.57 3.18
N SER A 283 27.98 -24.38 3.41
CA SER A 283 26.54 -24.15 3.59
C SER A 283 25.63 -24.78 2.52
N ASN A 284 26.04 -24.72 1.25
CA ASN A 284 25.29 -25.33 0.14
C ASN A 284 25.22 -26.88 0.22
N LYS A 285 26.33 -27.54 0.60
CA LYS A 285 26.37 -29.00 0.79
C LYS A 285 25.60 -29.39 2.05
N SER A 286 25.71 -28.61 3.12
CA SER A 286 24.95 -28.81 4.36
C SER A 286 23.45 -28.77 4.12
N LYS A 287 22.94 -27.76 3.41
CA LYS A 287 21.51 -27.66 3.10
C LYS A 287 21.01 -28.83 2.25
N ARG A 288 21.83 -29.33 1.32
CA ARG A 288 21.48 -30.49 0.49
C ARG A 288 21.41 -31.76 1.32
N LEU A 289 22.43 -32.02 2.15
CA LEU A 289 22.47 -33.20 3.02
C LEU A 289 21.33 -33.18 4.04
N GLY A 290 21.10 -32.05 4.72
CA GLY A 290 20.04 -31.90 5.72
C GLY A 290 18.61 -31.96 5.18
N ARG A 291 18.40 -32.03 3.85
CA ARG A 291 17.09 -32.39 3.25
C ARG A 291 16.86 -33.89 3.16
N GLN A 292 17.91 -34.69 3.31
CA GLN A 292 17.91 -36.15 3.14
C GLN A 292 18.00 -36.91 4.47
N VAL A 293 18.33 -36.22 5.56
CA VAL A 293 18.43 -36.82 6.89
C VAL A 293 17.07 -37.19 7.46
N GLN A 294 17.06 -38.16 8.36
CA GLN A 294 15.89 -38.45 9.18
C GLN A 294 15.69 -37.30 10.17
N LEU A 295 14.56 -36.60 10.05
CA LEU A 295 14.19 -35.52 10.97
C LEU A 295 13.84 -36.09 12.34
N ARG A 296 14.35 -35.43 13.38
CA ARG A 296 13.87 -35.64 14.76
C ARG A 296 12.34 -35.38 14.86
N PRO A 297 11.60 -36.12 15.69
CA PRO A 297 10.13 -36.06 15.73
C PRO A 297 9.55 -34.68 16.11
N ASP A 298 10.26 -33.92 16.95
CA ASP A 298 9.87 -32.61 17.49
C ASP A 298 10.43 -31.43 16.67
N TRP A 299 10.96 -31.67 15.46
CA TRP A 299 11.69 -30.66 14.69
C TRP A 299 10.91 -29.36 14.47
N GLU A 300 9.62 -29.46 14.17
CA GLU A 300 8.79 -28.28 13.89
C GLU A 300 8.61 -27.39 15.12
N ASP A 301 8.63 -27.96 16.33
CA ASP A 301 8.50 -27.25 17.59
C ASP A 301 9.82 -26.60 18.02
N VAL A 302 10.95 -27.25 17.76
CA VAL A 302 12.27 -26.82 18.29
C VAL A 302 13.11 -26.00 17.31
N LYS A 303 12.82 -26.04 16.00
CA LYS A 303 13.69 -25.43 14.97
C LYS A 303 13.94 -23.93 15.17
N ALA A 304 12.95 -23.18 15.65
CA ALA A 304 13.08 -21.74 15.86
C ALA A 304 14.05 -21.41 16.99
N GLU A 305 13.93 -22.11 18.12
CA GLU A 305 14.82 -21.97 19.27
C GLU A 305 16.25 -22.40 18.93
N ILE A 306 16.41 -23.55 18.26
CA ILE A 306 17.72 -24.02 17.79
C ILE A 306 18.38 -23.00 16.86
N MET A 307 17.62 -22.42 15.93
CA MET A 307 18.16 -21.38 15.05
C MET A 307 18.62 -20.17 15.86
N GLU A 308 17.83 -19.71 16.82
CA GLU A 308 18.20 -18.58 17.67
C GLU A 308 19.52 -18.85 18.43
N GLU A 309 19.66 -20.02 19.04
CA GLU A 309 20.89 -20.42 19.73
C GLU A 309 22.11 -20.41 18.80
N ILE A 310 21.96 -20.94 17.58
CA ILE A 310 23.05 -21.01 16.59
C ILE A 310 23.43 -19.62 16.08
N VAL A 311 22.45 -18.79 15.75
CA VAL A 311 22.74 -17.41 15.29
C VAL A 311 23.36 -16.62 16.43
N ARG A 312 22.93 -16.83 17.68
CA ARG A 312 23.56 -16.21 18.87
C ARG A 312 25.01 -16.66 18.99
N ALA A 313 25.29 -17.96 18.90
CA ALA A 313 26.65 -18.51 18.94
C ALA A 313 27.53 -17.91 17.83
N LYS A 314 27.02 -17.84 16.60
CA LYS A 314 27.69 -17.22 15.47
C LYS A 314 28.15 -15.79 15.79
N PHE A 315 27.26 -14.91 16.27
CA PHE A 315 27.63 -13.52 16.53
C PHE A 315 28.46 -13.34 17.82
N LEU A 316 28.25 -14.15 18.85
CA LEU A 316 29.07 -14.06 20.07
C LEU A 316 30.51 -14.55 19.86
N GLN A 317 30.72 -15.51 18.96
CA GLN A 317 32.04 -16.11 18.70
C GLN A 317 32.81 -15.41 17.58
N ASN A 318 32.17 -14.53 16.80
CA ASN A 318 32.80 -13.81 15.68
C ASN A 318 32.64 -12.27 15.89
N PRO A 319 33.56 -11.62 16.63
CA PRO A 319 33.43 -10.21 17.01
C PRO A 319 33.37 -9.23 15.83
N ASP A 320 34.00 -9.57 14.70
CA ASP A 320 34.03 -8.73 13.49
C ASP A 320 32.64 -8.59 12.86
N ILE A 321 31.88 -9.68 12.73
CA ILE A 321 30.50 -9.65 12.22
C ILE A 321 29.50 -9.22 13.30
N ALA A 322 29.82 -9.39 14.58
CA ALA A 322 29.05 -8.81 15.68
C ALA A 322 29.05 -7.28 15.62
N GLU A 323 30.21 -6.68 15.37
CA GLU A 323 30.33 -5.23 15.15
C GLU A 323 29.49 -4.80 13.94
N LYS A 324 29.58 -5.53 12.81
CA LYS A 324 28.75 -5.25 11.64
C LYS A 324 27.26 -5.36 11.92
N LEU A 325 26.82 -6.29 12.77
CA LEU A 325 25.42 -6.38 13.18
C LEU A 325 25.00 -5.17 14.02
N LEU A 326 25.86 -4.72 14.94
CA LEU A 326 25.60 -3.52 15.75
C LEU A 326 25.53 -2.25 14.89
N THR A 327 26.38 -2.11 13.88
CA THR A 327 26.39 -0.93 12.98
C THR A 327 25.14 -0.82 12.13
N THR A 328 24.34 -1.89 11.98
CA THR A 328 23.00 -1.79 11.37
C THR A 328 22.04 -0.90 12.17
N GLY A 329 22.38 -0.57 13.43
CA GLY A 329 21.66 0.39 14.25
C GLY A 329 20.22 -0.05 14.58
N GLU A 330 19.25 0.76 14.17
CA GLU A 330 17.82 0.48 14.31
C GLU A 330 17.17 0.06 12.97
N ILE A 331 17.97 -0.11 11.91
CA ILE A 331 17.42 -0.48 10.61
C ILE A 331 16.78 -1.87 10.72
N PRO A 332 15.51 -2.06 10.31
CA PRO A 332 14.85 -3.35 10.31
C PRO A 332 15.55 -4.35 9.40
N ILE A 333 15.68 -5.58 9.87
CA ILE A 333 16.34 -6.68 9.14
C ILE A 333 15.27 -7.67 8.67
N ILE A 334 15.18 -7.86 7.36
CA ILE A 334 14.26 -8.76 6.69
C ILE A 334 15.05 -9.71 5.79
N GLU A 335 14.92 -11.02 6.02
CA GLU A 335 15.46 -12.03 5.11
C GLU A 335 14.58 -12.11 3.84
N GLY A 336 14.78 -11.17 2.91
CA GLY A 336 14.05 -11.18 1.65
C GLY A 336 14.55 -12.26 0.69
N ASN A 337 13.60 -12.99 0.10
CA ASN A 337 13.89 -14.04 -0.88
C ASN A 337 12.96 -13.97 -2.10
N THR A 338 13.24 -14.79 -3.12
CA THR A 338 12.42 -14.93 -4.33
C THR A 338 12.00 -16.37 -4.62
N TRP A 339 12.28 -17.30 -3.71
CA TRP A 339 12.02 -18.74 -3.85
C TRP A 339 10.86 -19.24 -2.98
N GLY A 340 10.13 -18.33 -2.31
CA GLY A 340 8.90 -18.64 -1.60
C GLY A 340 9.06 -19.14 -0.17
N ASP A 341 10.21 -18.88 0.48
CA ASP A 341 10.35 -19.17 1.92
C ASP A 341 9.60 -18.10 2.72
N THR A 342 8.49 -18.51 3.33
CA THR A 342 7.64 -17.66 4.17
C THR A 342 7.83 -17.93 5.66
N CYS A 343 8.71 -18.85 6.04
CA CYS A 343 8.98 -19.19 7.43
C CYS A 343 10.15 -18.36 7.96
N TRP A 344 11.34 -18.52 7.38
CA TRP A 344 12.54 -17.82 7.82
C TRP A 344 12.62 -16.40 7.28
N GLY A 345 12.16 -16.22 6.04
CA GLY A 345 12.18 -14.95 5.35
C GLY A 345 10.83 -14.45 4.86
N VAL A 346 10.89 -13.54 3.89
CA VAL A 346 9.75 -12.91 3.20
C VAL A 346 9.95 -13.03 1.69
N ASP A 347 8.97 -13.57 0.97
CA ASP A 347 9.02 -13.57 -0.50
C ASP A 347 8.81 -12.13 -1.01
N THR A 348 9.86 -11.51 -1.49
CA THR A 348 9.90 -10.11 -1.97
C THR A 348 8.97 -9.84 -3.16
N ARG A 349 8.48 -10.88 -3.85
CA ARG A 349 7.49 -10.74 -4.93
C ARG A 349 6.07 -10.54 -4.40
N THR A 350 5.76 -11.12 -3.24
CA THR A 350 4.42 -11.09 -2.64
C THR A 350 4.35 -10.28 -1.34
N GLY A 351 5.50 -10.04 -0.72
CA GLY A 351 5.65 -9.49 0.63
C GLY A 351 5.21 -10.43 1.76
N LYS A 352 4.90 -11.70 1.47
CA LYS A 352 4.44 -12.66 2.49
C LYS A 352 5.62 -13.38 3.16
N GLY A 353 5.57 -13.49 4.49
CA GLY A 353 6.48 -14.32 5.28
C GLY A 353 6.59 -13.86 6.73
N ASN A 354 7.04 -14.77 7.60
CA ASN A 354 7.12 -14.54 9.05
C ASN A 354 8.41 -13.84 9.48
N ASN A 355 9.42 -13.80 8.59
CA ASN A 355 10.72 -13.19 8.84
C ASN A 355 11.38 -13.65 10.15
N LEU A 356 11.31 -14.94 10.48
CA LEU A 356 11.85 -15.45 11.75
C LEU A 356 13.37 -15.20 11.87
N LEU A 357 14.14 -15.35 10.79
CA LEU A 357 15.58 -15.10 10.85
C LEU A 357 15.89 -13.61 11.11
N GLY A 358 15.20 -12.70 10.41
CA GLY A 358 15.35 -11.27 10.66
C GLY A 358 15.01 -10.87 12.10
N LYS A 359 13.96 -11.46 12.68
CA LYS A 359 13.59 -11.26 14.09
C LYS A 359 14.67 -11.75 15.06
N ILE A 360 15.24 -12.93 14.80
CA ILE A 360 16.35 -13.49 15.57
C ILE A 360 17.57 -12.56 15.51
N LEU A 361 17.94 -12.08 14.31
CA LEU A 361 19.06 -11.15 14.13
C LEU A 361 18.86 -9.84 14.90
N MET A 362 17.66 -9.25 14.84
CA MET A 362 17.36 -8.04 15.60
C MET A 362 17.35 -8.29 17.11
N LYS A 363 16.87 -9.44 17.59
CA LYS A 363 16.96 -9.82 19.01
C LYS A 363 18.41 -9.92 19.47
N ILE A 364 19.26 -10.62 18.72
CA ILE A 364 20.67 -10.78 19.04
C ILE A 364 21.41 -9.42 19.00
N ARG A 365 21.05 -8.54 18.05
CA ARG A 365 21.57 -7.16 18.02
C ARG A 365 21.29 -6.43 19.33
N GLU A 366 20.09 -6.54 19.89
CA GLU A 366 19.76 -5.93 21.19
C GLU A 366 20.50 -6.58 22.36
N GLU A 367 20.65 -7.91 22.36
CA GLU A 367 21.46 -8.63 23.36
C GLU A 367 22.92 -8.12 23.37
N LEU A 368 23.54 -7.98 22.19
CA LEU A 368 24.90 -7.46 22.03
C LEU A 368 25.03 -5.99 22.48
N LYS A 369 24.02 -5.15 22.19
CA LYS A 369 23.99 -3.75 22.65
C LYS A 369 24.01 -3.66 24.17
N LEU A 370 23.28 -4.53 24.86
CA LEU A 370 23.23 -4.57 26.32
C LEU A 370 24.57 -5.02 26.92
N GLN A 371 25.22 -6.02 26.32
CA GLN A 371 26.52 -6.52 26.80
C GLN A 371 27.64 -5.48 26.70
N LYS A 372 27.61 -4.58 25.70
CA LYS A 372 28.60 -3.50 25.56
C LYS A 372 28.39 -2.32 26.52
N LYS A 373 27.21 -2.19 27.14
CA LYS A 373 26.90 -1.10 28.09
C LYS A 373 27.28 -1.43 29.53
N VAL A 374 27.56 -2.71 29.81
CA VAL A 374 28.12 -3.22 31.07
C VAL A 374 29.64 -3.26 30.93
#